data_AF-A0A9W7GPV4-F1
#
_entry.id   AF-A0A9W7GPV4-F1
#
_cell.length_a   1.000
_cell.length_b   1.000
_cell.length_c   1.000
_cell.angle_alpha   90.00
_cell.angle_beta   90.00
_cell.angle_gamma   90.00
#
_symmetry.space_group_name_H-M   'P 1'
#
loop_
_entity.id
_entity.type
_entity.pdbx_description
1 polymer ?
#
loop_
_entity_poly.entity_id
_entity_poly.type
_entity_poly.pdbx_seq_one_letter_code
_entity_poly.pdbx_strand_id
1 'polypeptide(L)'
;MSGFDDMLNSFEKEVNRTKPKKKRRRLNETSSQNPPLLPGAPQEPLLGGPSSDDVPAFHPPQSPSSPAKATATPDPKVNFLVIGMQKAGTSWIYKMLENHPCIALSKEKEVHYWDMHFKKDDSWYESQFPDDTEGKVVGEVTPDYLSMWMEKVGKIHSYNPKMKLIVIARDEVDRAWSAFLMWCRIEGKDVSAMSEDEVFESLTNEYYQSRSDFAGGLHNYLQKFPREQIFVADFKDVVGRPQELMNDVFHFLGVPNLTIQEEKLSKNYQITTDRKAVLENVRNAAPEGLKDKLAPRLKAFYKPMVKANKAALKSFRES
;
A
#
# COMPACT_ATOMS: atom_id res chain seq x y z
N MET A 1 17.09 -19.34 0.83
CA MET A 1 15.93 -19.13 -0.06
C MET A 1 14.83 -20.18 0.13
N SER A 2 15.11 -21.48 0.32
CA SER A 2 14.08 -22.53 0.44
C SER A 2 13.08 -22.39 1.61
N GLY A 3 13.51 -21.94 2.80
CA GLY A 3 12.63 -21.89 3.98
C GLY A 3 11.52 -20.84 3.94
N PHE A 4 11.65 -19.79 3.12
CA PHE A 4 10.62 -18.75 2.98
C PHE A 4 9.52 -19.18 1.99
N ASP A 5 9.92 -19.81 0.88
CA ASP A 5 9.01 -20.35 -0.11
C ASP A 5 8.20 -21.53 0.47
N ASP A 6 8.84 -22.39 1.28
CA ASP A 6 8.14 -23.48 1.99
C ASP A 6 7.12 -22.97 3.01
N MET A 7 7.42 -21.86 3.69
CA MET A 7 6.50 -21.21 4.63
C MET A 7 5.29 -20.59 3.90
N LEU A 8 5.52 -19.92 2.78
CA LEU A 8 4.46 -19.32 1.95
C LEU A 8 3.57 -20.39 1.30
N ASN A 9 4.16 -21.46 0.76
CA ASN A 9 3.43 -22.60 0.22
C ASN A 9 2.59 -23.31 1.29
N SER A 10 3.08 -23.36 2.54
CA SER A 10 2.31 -23.86 3.67
C SER A 10 1.15 -22.92 4.03
N PHE A 11 1.35 -21.60 3.95
CA PHE A 11 0.34 -20.59 4.23
C PHE A 11 -0.80 -20.58 3.20
N GLU A 12 -0.48 -20.63 1.90
CA GLU A 12 -1.50 -20.71 0.84
C GLU A 12 -2.37 -21.96 0.97
N LYS A 13 -1.80 -23.09 1.39
CA LYS A 13 -2.55 -24.33 1.66
C LYS A 13 -3.47 -24.20 2.88
N GLU A 14 -3.04 -23.49 3.92
CA GLU A 14 -3.83 -23.27 5.14
C GLU A 14 -5.02 -22.32 4.87
N VAL A 15 -4.78 -21.21 4.15
CA VAL A 15 -5.81 -20.22 3.78
C VAL A 15 -6.86 -20.82 2.83
N ASN A 16 -6.45 -21.71 1.91
CA ASN A 16 -7.38 -22.40 1.04
C ASN A 16 -8.21 -23.49 1.75
N ARG A 17 -7.72 -24.03 2.88
CA ARG A 17 -8.45 -25.01 3.71
C ARG A 17 -9.55 -24.39 4.56
N THR A 18 -9.41 -23.12 4.95
CA THR A 18 -10.39 -22.40 5.77
C THR A 18 -11.50 -21.73 4.95
N LYS A 19 -11.46 -21.81 3.62
CA LYS A 19 -12.55 -21.34 2.75
C LYS A 19 -13.78 -22.25 2.95
N PRO A 20 -14.94 -21.73 3.40
CA PRO A 20 -16.15 -22.54 3.50
C PRO A 20 -16.54 -23.07 2.10
N LYS A 21 -16.79 -24.38 2.00
CA LYS A 21 -17.32 -25.00 0.77
C LYS A 21 -18.63 -24.31 0.40
N LYS A 22 -18.68 -23.62 -0.74
CA LYS A 22 -19.90 -23.01 -1.29
C LYS A 22 -20.98 -24.09 -1.48
N LYS A 23 -21.91 -24.23 -0.53
CA LYS A 23 -23.19 -24.90 -0.79
C LYS A 23 -23.96 -24.00 -1.75
N ARG A 24 -24.14 -24.45 -3.00
CA ARG A 24 -25.08 -23.85 -3.95
C ARG A 24 -26.50 -23.92 -3.34
N ARG A 25 -26.93 -22.85 -2.69
CA ARG A 25 -28.35 -22.55 -2.44
C ARG A 25 -28.74 -21.43 -3.40
N ARG A 26 -29.73 -21.70 -4.26
CA ARG A 26 -30.47 -20.65 -4.96
C ARG A 26 -31.28 -19.89 -3.91
N LEU A 27 -31.11 -18.57 -3.80
CA LEU A 27 -32.15 -17.64 -3.32
C LEU A 27 -31.70 -16.18 -3.49
N ASN A 28 -32.54 -15.47 -4.24
CA ASN A 28 -32.98 -14.07 -4.19
C ASN A 28 -32.03 -12.95 -3.75
N GLU A 29 -31.95 -11.97 -4.65
CA GLU A 29 -31.30 -10.66 -4.51
C GLU A 29 -31.76 -9.93 -3.24
N THR A 30 -30.83 -9.78 -2.30
CA THR A 30 -30.78 -8.66 -1.37
C THR A 30 -29.33 -8.18 -1.33
N SER A 31 -29.13 -6.89 -1.57
CA SER A 31 -27.84 -6.28 -1.87
C SER A 31 -26.92 -6.20 -0.65
N SER A 32 -25.85 -6.99 -0.66
CA SER A 32 -24.66 -6.77 0.17
C SER A 32 -23.82 -5.68 -0.50
N GLN A 33 -23.93 -4.44 -0.05
CA GLN A 33 -23.10 -3.34 -0.57
C GLN A 33 -21.69 -3.40 0.04
N ASN A 34 -20.68 -3.56 -0.81
CA ASN A 34 -19.29 -3.22 -0.48
C ASN A 34 -19.19 -1.72 -0.14
N PRO A 35 -18.29 -1.29 0.76
CA PRO A 35 -18.05 0.13 0.97
C PRO A 35 -17.60 0.79 -0.34
N PRO A 36 -18.08 2.01 -0.65
CA PRO A 36 -17.78 2.69 -1.90
C PRO A 36 -16.30 3.12 -1.96
N LEU A 37 -15.79 3.22 -3.19
CA LEU A 37 -14.53 3.90 -3.49
C LEU A 37 -14.64 5.38 -3.07
N LEU A 38 -13.54 5.95 -2.55
CA LEU A 38 -13.47 7.32 -2.05
C LEU A 38 -14.01 8.36 -3.07
N PRO A 39 -14.72 9.41 -2.63
CA PRO A 39 -15.37 10.36 -3.52
C PRO A 39 -14.35 11.26 -4.26
N GLY A 40 -14.50 11.35 -5.58
CA GLY A 40 -13.61 12.09 -6.50
C GLY A 40 -13.58 11.56 -7.94
N ALA A 41 -14.23 10.43 -8.24
CA ALA A 41 -14.32 9.89 -9.59
C ALA A 41 -15.35 10.64 -10.44
N PRO A 42 -15.01 11.11 -11.66
CA PRO A 42 -16.01 11.50 -12.65
C PRO A 42 -16.86 10.27 -13.00
N GLN A 43 -18.19 10.40 -12.96
CA GLN A 43 -19.06 9.40 -13.54
C GLN A 43 -19.00 9.53 -15.07
N GLU A 44 -18.45 8.53 -15.76
CA GLU A 44 -18.56 8.43 -17.21
C GLU A 44 -19.91 7.82 -17.62
N PRO A 45 -20.52 8.32 -18.71
CA PRO A 45 -21.80 7.84 -19.21
C PRO A 45 -21.68 6.45 -19.86
N LEU A 46 -22.73 5.65 -19.68
CA LEU A 46 -22.91 4.37 -20.35
C LEU A 46 -22.98 4.57 -21.88
N LEU A 47 -21.90 4.24 -22.58
CA LEU A 47 -21.89 4.10 -24.04
C LEU A 47 -22.02 2.62 -24.40
N GLY A 48 -23.03 2.34 -25.23
CA GLY A 48 -23.39 1.02 -25.72
C GLY A 48 -22.25 0.32 -26.47
N GLY A 49 -22.16 -1.00 -26.29
CA GLY A 49 -21.19 -1.84 -26.97
C GLY A 49 -21.41 -1.89 -28.48
N PRO A 50 -20.35 -1.97 -29.28
CA PRO A 50 -20.47 -2.18 -30.71
C PRO A 50 -20.84 -3.63 -31.06
N SER A 51 -21.58 -3.76 -32.16
CA SER A 51 -22.08 -5.00 -32.76
C SER A 51 -21.00 -5.86 -33.41
N SER A 52 -21.36 -7.12 -33.65
CA SER A 52 -20.53 -8.28 -33.96
C SER A 52 -20.00 -8.42 -35.40
N ASP A 53 -19.82 -7.35 -36.16
CA ASP A 53 -19.37 -7.45 -37.55
C ASP A 53 -18.30 -6.40 -37.84
N ASP A 54 -17.04 -6.73 -37.57
CA ASP A 54 -15.83 -6.16 -38.22
C ASP A 54 -14.57 -6.79 -37.59
N VAL A 55 -14.20 -7.99 -38.05
CA VAL A 55 -12.91 -8.62 -37.74
C VAL A 55 -12.04 -8.59 -39.00
N PRO A 56 -10.99 -7.76 -39.08
CA PRO A 56 -10.03 -7.84 -40.19
C PRO A 56 -9.19 -9.11 -40.09
N ALA A 57 -8.95 -9.74 -41.24
CA ALA A 57 -8.21 -10.99 -41.37
C ALA A 57 -6.77 -10.91 -40.84
N PHE A 58 -6.37 -11.94 -40.09
CA PHE A 58 -5.03 -12.13 -39.54
C PHE A 58 -4.04 -12.50 -40.66
N HIS A 59 -3.09 -11.62 -40.97
CA HIS A 59 -1.93 -11.96 -41.81
C HIS A 59 -0.74 -12.36 -40.92
N PRO A 60 -0.02 -13.46 -41.24
CA PRO A 60 1.15 -13.87 -40.47
C PRO A 60 2.31 -12.87 -40.65
N PRO A 61 3.05 -12.52 -39.59
CA PRO A 61 4.16 -11.59 -39.68
C PRO A 61 5.33 -12.19 -40.46
N GLN A 62 5.89 -11.41 -41.39
CA GLN A 62 7.15 -11.69 -42.07
C GLN A 62 8.33 -11.46 -41.12
N SER A 63 9.36 -12.32 -41.23
CA SER A 63 10.59 -12.34 -40.44
C SER A 63 11.45 -11.06 -40.61
N PRO A 64 12.37 -10.76 -39.67
CA PRO A 64 12.71 -9.39 -39.28
C PRO A 64 13.78 -8.73 -40.15
N SER A 65 13.61 -7.44 -40.41
CA SER A 65 14.68 -6.55 -40.85
C SER A 65 15.54 -6.10 -39.66
N SER A 66 16.83 -5.91 -39.95
CA SER A 66 17.98 -5.56 -39.07
C SER A 66 17.71 -4.67 -37.82
N PRO A 67 18.50 -4.84 -36.75
CA PRO A 67 18.27 -4.14 -35.49
C PRO A 67 18.54 -2.64 -35.64
N ALA A 68 17.50 -1.84 -35.39
CA ALA A 68 17.66 -0.42 -35.13
C ALA A 68 18.53 -0.26 -33.87
N LYS A 69 19.52 0.64 -33.92
CA LYS A 69 20.33 1.03 -32.76
C LYS A 69 19.40 1.40 -31.62
N ALA A 70 19.48 0.66 -30.51
CA ALA A 70 18.80 1.01 -29.27
C ALA A 70 19.33 2.38 -28.80
N THR A 71 18.57 3.43 -29.07
CA THR A 71 18.69 4.69 -28.35
C THR A 71 18.37 4.38 -26.89
N ALA A 72 19.35 4.53 -26.00
CA ALA A 72 19.13 4.36 -24.57
C ALA A 72 17.92 5.21 -24.18
N THR A 73 16.87 4.57 -23.66
CA THR A 73 15.80 5.28 -22.98
C THR A 73 16.43 6.14 -21.88
N PRO A 74 16.04 7.42 -21.73
CA PRO A 74 16.52 8.22 -20.61
C PRO A 74 16.28 7.48 -19.30
N ASP A 75 17.17 7.67 -18.33
CA ASP A 75 17.00 7.06 -17.01
C ASP A 75 15.63 7.48 -16.43
N PRO A 76 14.87 6.55 -15.83
CA PRO A 76 13.54 6.83 -15.32
C PRO A 76 13.59 7.91 -14.23
N LYS A 77 12.67 8.88 -14.29
CA LYS A 77 12.62 10.01 -13.35
C LYS A 77 12.45 9.55 -11.90
N VAL A 78 11.60 8.56 -11.63
CA VAL A 78 11.27 8.11 -10.26
C VAL A 78 12.21 6.99 -9.80
N ASN A 79 12.83 7.18 -8.63
CA ASN A 79 13.87 6.30 -8.08
C ASN A 79 13.42 5.45 -6.89
N PHE A 80 12.41 5.90 -6.14
CA PHE A 80 11.86 5.11 -5.03
C PHE A 80 10.35 5.26 -4.84
N LEU A 81 9.76 4.24 -4.22
CA LEU A 81 8.35 4.22 -3.81
C LEU A 81 8.24 3.82 -2.34
N VAL A 82 7.45 4.56 -1.56
CA VAL A 82 6.93 4.06 -0.29
C VAL A 82 5.60 3.35 -0.58
N ILE A 83 5.66 2.05 -0.78
CA ILE A 83 4.56 1.24 -1.31
C ILE A 83 3.57 0.81 -0.25
N GLY A 84 3.88 0.95 1.05
CA GLY A 84 2.99 0.48 2.09
C GLY A 84 3.50 0.59 3.53
N MET A 85 2.73 0.10 4.49
CA MET A 85 1.33 -0.34 4.32
C MET A 85 0.35 0.76 4.76
N GLN A 86 -0.88 0.70 4.25
CA GLN A 86 -1.96 1.61 4.67
C GLN A 86 -2.10 1.59 6.20
N LYS A 87 -2.11 2.78 6.82
CA LYS A 87 -2.18 3.00 8.27
C LYS A 87 -0.95 2.57 9.08
N ALA A 88 0.22 2.42 8.45
CA ALA A 88 1.48 2.18 9.15
C ALA A 88 2.45 3.37 9.15
N GLY A 89 1.95 4.61 9.07
CA GLY A 89 2.82 5.80 9.18
C GLY A 89 3.36 6.32 7.85
N THR A 90 2.76 5.96 6.72
CA THR A 90 3.15 6.47 5.40
C THR A 90 3.00 7.99 5.24
N SER A 91 2.01 8.61 5.89
CA SER A 91 1.92 10.08 5.96
C SER A 91 3.02 10.70 6.83
N TRP A 92 3.49 9.99 7.86
CA TRP A 92 4.59 10.47 8.69
C TRP A 92 5.89 10.46 7.90
N ILE A 93 6.25 9.33 7.27
CA ILE A 93 7.48 9.23 6.47
C ILE A 93 7.45 10.18 5.26
N TYR A 94 6.29 10.38 4.62
CA TYR A 94 6.12 11.39 3.57
C TYR A 94 6.59 12.77 4.06
N LYS A 95 6.17 13.19 5.26
CA LYS A 95 6.57 14.49 5.83
C LYS A 95 8.03 14.56 6.26
N MET A 96 8.62 13.44 6.67
CA MET A 96 10.05 13.40 6.98
C MET A 96 10.90 13.53 5.70
N LEU A 97 10.46 12.90 4.61
CA LEU A 97 11.13 12.95 3.30
C LEU A 97 10.92 14.29 2.58
N GLU A 98 9.73 14.89 2.67
CA GLU A 98 9.37 16.17 2.01
C GLU A 98 10.30 17.32 2.40
N ASN A 99 10.88 17.28 3.61
CA ASN A 99 11.78 18.32 4.11
C ASN A 99 13.27 18.08 3.78
N HIS A 100 13.60 17.00 3.07
CA HIS A 100 14.98 16.64 2.80
C HIS A 100 15.50 17.31 1.51
N PRO A 101 16.62 18.08 1.54
CA PRO A 101 17.05 18.89 0.39
C PRO A 101 17.45 18.08 -0.85
N CYS A 102 17.88 16.82 -0.66
CA CYS A 102 18.25 15.92 -1.76
C CYS A 102 17.10 15.00 -2.22
N ILE A 103 15.87 15.21 -1.75
CA ILE A 103 14.71 14.40 -2.14
C ILE A 103 13.67 15.30 -2.81
N ALA A 104 13.08 14.81 -3.89
CA ALA A 104 11.88 15.41 -4.49
C ALA A 104 10.74 14.40 -4.40
N LEU A 105 9.61 14.81 -3.85
CA LEU A 105 8.39 14.00 -3.85
C LEU A 105 7.45 14.42 -4.96
N SER A 106 6.48 13.55 -5.29
CA SER A 106 5.32 13.93 -6.09
C SER A 106 4.63 15.18 -5.52
N LYS A 107 4.07 16.02 -6.40
CA LYS A 107 3.37 17.28 -6.04
C LYS A 107 2.27 17.04 -5.01
N GLU A 108 1.57 15.92 -5.16
CA GLU A 108 0.58 15.43 -4.21
C GLU A 108 0.98 14.04 -3.69
N LYS A 109 0.60 13.73 -2.45
CA LYS A 109 0.77 12.39 -1.88
C LYS A 109 -0.26 11.44 -2.49
N GLU A 110 0.13 10.17 -2.66
CA GLU A 110 -0.71 9.09 -3.20
C GLU A 110 -1.09 9.33 -4.67
N VAL A 111 -0.11 9.25 -5.59
CA VAL A 111 -0.32 9.51 -7.03
C VAL A 111 -1.24 8.47 -7.66
N HIS A 112 -1.26 7.25 -7.12
CA HIS A 112 -2.10 6.16 -7.62
C HIS A 112 -1.90 5.85 -9.13
N TYR A 113 -0.68 6.06 -9.64
CA TYR A 113 -0.30 5.69 -11.01
C TYR A 113 -0.41 4.19 -11.27
N TRP A 114 0.26 3.38 -10.46
CA TRP A 114 0.38 1.93 -10.70
C TRP A 114 -0.89 1.14 -10.41
N ASP A 115 -1.85 1.68 -9.66
CA ASP A 115 -3.11 1.03 -9.30
C ASP A 115 -4.34 1.62 -10.00
N MET A 116 -4.64 2.91 -9.85
CA MET A 116 -5.86 3.55 -10.36
C MET A 116 -5.69 4.16 -11.75
N HIS A 117 -4.51 4.71 -12.04
CA HIS A 117 -4.22 5.40 -13.28
C HIS A 117 -3.34 4.58 -14.23
N PHE A 118 -3.38 3.24 -14.14
CA PHE A 118 -2.54 2.32 -14.91
C PHE A 118 -2.72 2.34 -16.45
N LYS A 119 -3.72 3.10 -16.93
CA LYS A 119 -3.96 3.36 -18.35
C LYS A 119 -3.25 4.63 -18.85
N LYS A 120 -2.75 5.47 -17.94
CA LYS A 120 -1.91 6.62 -18.27
C LYS A 120 -0.51 6.13 -18.64
N ASP A 121 0.22 6.95 -19.36
CA ASP A 121 1.60 6.67 -19.74
C ASP A 121 2.59 7.28 -18.73
N ASP A 122 3.87 6.95 -18.91
CA ASP A 122 4.93 7.42 -18.03
C ASP A 122 5.09 8.95 -18.09
N SER A 123 4.78 9.58 -19.23
CA SER A 123 4.77 11.06 -19.36
C SER A 123 3.78 11.71 -18.39
N TRP A 124 2.56 11.15 -18.28
CA TRP A 124 1.58 11.62 -17.30
C TRP A 124 2.09 11.42 -15.88
N TYR A 125 2.71 10.28 -15.58
CA TYR A 125 3.26 9.99 -14.26
C TYR A 125 4.38 10.95 -13.87
N GLU A 126 5.32 11.20 -14.78
CA GLU A 126 6.47 12.08 -14.54
C GLU A 126 6.08 13.56 -14.38
N SER A 127 4.95 13.95 -14.98
CA SER A 127 4.34 15.29 -14.79
C SER A 127 3.78 15.52 -13.38
N GLN A 128 3.56 14.45 -12.60
CA GLN A 128 3.12 14.54 -11.20
C GLN A 128 4.24 14.98 -10.25
N PHE A 129 5.48 15.10 -10.74
CA PHE A 129 6.64 15.51 -9.95
C PHE A 129 7.04 16.95 -10.31
N PRO A 130 7.74 17.67 -9.40
CA PRO A 130 8.35 18.96 -9.71
C PRO A 130 9.27 18.89 -10.94
N ASP A 131 9.47 20.03 -11.59
CA ASP A 131 10.40 20.13 -12.73
C ASP A 131 11.86 20.17 -12.21
N ASP A 132 12.11 20.88 -11.11
CA ASP A 132 13.42 20.96 -10.44
C ASP A 132 13.74 19.68 -9.62
N THR A 133 14.21 18.66 -10.33
CA THR A 133 14.63 17.35 -9.77
C THR A 133 16.11 17.05 -9.99
N GLU A 134 16.87 17.99 -10.53
CA GLU A 134 18.30 17.79 -10.81
C GLU A 134 19.07 17.50 -9.51
N GLY A 135 19.86 16.41 -9.51
CA GLY A 135 20.63 15.96 -8.35
C GLY A 135 19.81 15.44 -7.17
N LYS A 136 18.47 15.32 -7.29
CA LYS A 136 17.59 14.81 -6.24
C LYS A 136 17.20 13.35 -6.50
N VAL A 137 16.97 12.62 -5.42
CA VAL A 137 16.32 11.32 -5.47
C VAL A 137 14.81 11.55 -5.48
N VAL A 138 14.15 11.10 -6.55
CA VAL A 138 12.71 11.36 -6.77
C VAL A 138 11.89 10.16 -6.31
N GLY A 139 10.79 10.39 -5.60
CA GLY A 139 9.91 9.31 -5.19
C GLY A 139 8.49 9.73 -4.85
N GLU A 140 7.64 8.74 -4.67
CA GLU A 140 6.26 8.96 -4.23
C GLU A 140 5.87 8.02 -3.09
N VAL A 141 4.75 8.33 -2.43
CA VAL A 141 4.23 7.58 -1.30
C VAL A 141 2.78 7.21 -1.59
N THR A 142 2.55 5.96 -1.99
CA THR A 142 1.22 5.40 -2.26
C THR A 142 1.09 4.05 -1.55
N PRO A 143 0.43 4.00 -0.37
CA PRO A 143 0.45 2.83 0.51
C PRO A 143 -0.30 1.59 -0.01
N ASP A 144 -1.17 1.77 -1.00
CA ASP A 144 -1.99 0.70 -1.56
C ASP A 144 -1.19 -0.15 -2.56
N TYR A 145 0.00 0.31 -2.99
CA TYR A 145 0.87 -0.41 -3.90
C TYR A 145 1.34 -1.77 -3.36
N LEU A 146 1.54 -1.90 -2.05
CA LEU A 146 1.94 -3.17 -1.43
C LEU A 146 0.95 -4.31 -1.73
N SER A 147 -0.34 -4.00 -1.85
CA SER A 147 -1.40 -4.99 -2.08
C SER A 147 -1.72 -5.22 -3.57
N MET A 148 -0.91 -4.68 -4.48
CA MET A 148 -1.13 -4.84 -5.92
C MET A 148 -0.83 -6.26 -6.40
N TRP A 149 -1.52 -6.62 -7.48
CA TRP A 149 -1.30 -7.87 -8.18
C TRP A 149 0.05 -7.87 -8.89
N MET A 150 0.65 -9.06 -9.00
CA MET A 150 1.98 -9.29 -9.59
C MET A 150 2.17 -8.67 -10.99
N GLU A 151 1.12 -8.62 -11.81
CA GLU A 151 1.16 -7.94 -13.13
C GLU A 151 1.53 -6.46 -13.00
N LYS A 152 0.91 -5.74 -12.06
CA LYS A 152 1.17 -4.32 -11.80
C LYS A 152 2.56 -4.10 -11.20
N VAL A 153 3.01 -5.00 -10.32
CA VAL A 153 4.39 -5.00 -9.80
C VAL A 153 5.40 -5.14 -10.95
N GLY A 154 5.10 -5.95 -11.96
CA GLY A 154 5.89 -6.07 -13.18
C GLY A 154 6.05 -4.75 -13.93
N LYS A 155 5.01 -3.90 -13.97
CA LYS A 155 5.08 -2.58 -14.62
C LYS A 155 6.02 -1.62 -13.91
N ILE A 156 6.03 -1.62 -12.57
CA ILE A 156 7.00 -0.83 -11.79
C ILE A 156 8.44 -1.24 -12.14
N HIS A 157 8.70 -2.54 -12.21
CA HIS A 157 10.02 -3.04 -12.58
C HIS A 157 10.39 -2.67 -14.02
N SER A 158 9.46 -2.76 -14.97
CA SER A 158 9.70 -2.34 -16.36
C SER A 158 10.03 -0.85 -16.47
N TYR A 159 9.39 0.00 -15.66
CA TYR A 159 9.68 1.43 -15.61
C TYR A 159 11.06 1.72 -15.01
N ASN A 160 11.36 1.13 -13.85
CA ASN A 160 12.67 1.28 -13.22
C ASN A 160 13.11 -0.03 -12.54
N PRO A 161 13.99 -0.82 -13.18
CA PRO A 161 14.54 -2.03 -12.57
C PRO A 161 15.35 -1.76 -11.31
N LYS A 162 15.88 -0.54 -11.14
CA LYS A 162 16.66 -0.08 -9.98
C LYS A 162 15.80 0.60 -8.91
N MET A 163 14.47 0.53 -9.02
CA MET A 163 13.54 1.15 -8.07
C MET A 163 13.82 0.69 -6.63
N LYS A 164 13.95 1.63 -5.70
CA LYS A 164 14.01 1.36 -4.26
C LYS A 164 12.59 1.36 -3.68
N LEU A 165 12.29 0.40 -2.82
CA LEU A 165 10.95 0.15 -2.30
C LEU A 165 10.99 0.23 -0.78
N ILE A 166 10.10 1.00 -0.18
CA ILE A 166 10.03 1.19 1.27
C ILE A 166 8.66 0.72 1.77
N VAL A 167 8.68 -0.10 2.82
CA VAL A 167 7.48 -0.58 3.51
C VAL A 167 7.62 -0.34 5.01
N ILE A 168 6.59 0.21 5.63
CA ILE A 168 6.45 0.21 7.09
C ILE A 168 5.37 -0.81 7.45
N ALA A 169 5.75 -1.86 8.18
CA ALA A 169 4.84 -2.89 8.68
C ALA A 169 4.20 -2.44 10.00
N ARG A 170 2.99 -2.91 10.29
CA ARG A 170 2.28 -2.64 11.54
C ARG A 170 1.47 -3.87 11.95
N ASP A 171 1.28 -4.04 13.27
CA ASP A 171 0.35 -5.03 13.83
C ASP A 171 -1.01 -4.97 13.13
N GLU A 172 -1.52 -6.13 12.71
CA GLU A 172 -2.67 -6.30 11.84
C GLU A 172 -3.94 -5.76 12.50
N VAL A 173 -4.10 -6.00 13.81
CA VAL A 173 -5.24 -5.52 14.58
C VAL A 173 -5.18 -4.00 14.72
N ASP A 174 -4.01 -3.46 15.05
CA ASP A 174 -3.81 -2.01 15.17
C ASP A 174 -4.01 -1.29 13.83
N ARG A 175 -3.53 -1.88 12.73
CA ARG A 175 -3.67 -1.37 11.38
C ARG A 175 -5.13 -1.39 10.94
N ALA A 176 -5.81 -2.54 11.09
CA ALA A 176 -7.22 -2.69 10.73
C ALA A 176 -8.10 -1.73 11.53
N TRP A 177 -7.89 -1.66 12.85
CA TRP A 177 -8.58 -0.70 13.71
C TRP A 177 -8.38 0.75 13.25
N SER A 178 -7.14 1.13 12.91
CA SER A 178 -6.84 2.47 12.43
C SER A 178 -7.48 2.77 11.06
N ALA A 179 -7.61 1.76 10.19
CA ALA A 179 -8.28 1.89 8.90
C ALA A 179 -9.80 2.01 9.09
N PHE A 180 -10.38 1.26 10.02
CA PHE A 180 -11.80 1.33 10.36
C PHE A 180 -12.20 2.70 10.89
N LEU A 181 -11.46 3.25 11.85
CA LEU A 181 -11.73 4.60 12.34
C LEU A 181 -11.58 5.66 11.25
N MET A 182 -10.64 5.46 10.31
CA MET A 182 -10.50 6.36 9.16
C MET A 182 -11.71 6.28 8.23
N TRP A 183 -12.19 5.07 7.93
CA TRP A 183 -13.37 4.84 7.12
C TRP A 183 -14.62 5.45 7.78
N CYS A 184 -14.87 5.17 9.06
CA CYS A 184 -15.98 5.76 9.81
C CYS A 184 -15.95 7.29 9.75
N ARG A 185 -14.78 7.90 9.87
CA ARG A 185 -14.63 9.35 9.74
C ARG A 185 -15.02 9.87 8.36
N ILE A 186 -14.57 9.22 7.30
CA ILE A 186 -14.84 9.63 5.92
C ILE A 186 -16.33 9.50 5.61
N GLU A 187 -16.95 8.43 6.10
CA GLU A 187 -18.36 8.11 5.88
C GLU A 187 -19.31 8.76 6.91
N GLY A 188 -18.79 9.53 7.88
CA GLY A 188 -19.59 10.13 8.95
C GLY A 188 -20.31 9.10 9.84
N LYS A 189 -19.74 7.89 10.02
CA LYS A 189 -20.32 6.83 10.86
C LYS A 189 -19.98 7.05 12.32
N ASP A 190 -21.01 6.98 13.17
CA ASP A 190 -20.85 6.93 14.62
C ASP A 190 -20.56 5.49 15.06
N VAL A 191 -19.34 5.26 15.55
CA VAL A 191 -18.89 3.95 16.03
C VAL A 191 -19.65 3.54 17.29
N SER A 192 -20.10 4.50 18.11
CA SER A 192 -20.84 4.20 19.35
C SER A 192 -22.23 3.63 19.10
N ALA A 193 -22.79 3.87 17.92
CA ALA A 193 -24.06 3.30 17.48
C ALA A 193 -23.93 1.90 16.87
N MET A 194 -22.70 1.40 16.69
CA MET A 194 -22.44 0.07 16.13
C MET A 194 -22.27 -0.97 17.24
N SER A 195 -22.83 -2.15 17.05
CA SER A 195 -22.59 -3.30 17.92
C SER A 195 -21.17 -3.84 17.75
N GLU A 196 -20.70 -4.59 18.77
CA GLU A 196 -19.39 -5.25 18.72
C GLU A 196 -19.25 -6.19 17.51
N ASP A 197 -20.33 -6.88 17.13
CA ASP A 197 -20.34 -7.79 15.99
C ASP A 197 -20.27 -7.06 14.65
N GLU A 198 -20.99 -5.94 14.47
CA GLU A 198 -20.88 -5.12 13.25
C GLU A 198 -19.47 -4.56 13.07
N VAL A 199 -18.84 -4.11 14.16
CA VAL A 199 -17.45 -3.61 14.13
C VAL A 199 -16.49 -4.75 13.81
N PHE A 200 -16.68 -5.92 14.41
CA PHE A 200 -15.86 -7.11 14.13
C PHE A 200 -15.98 -7.56 12.66
N GLU A 201 -17.20 -7.64 12.12
CA GLU A 201 -17.46 -8.02 10.73
C GLU A 201 -16.84 -7.01 9.76
N SER A 202 -16.96 -5.71 10.05
CA SER A 202 -16.30 -4.67 9.27
C SER A 202 -14.78 -4.88 9.24
N LEU A 203 -14.16 -5.04 10.41
CA LEU A 203 -12.71 -5.23 10.56
C LEU A 203 -12.18 -6.54 9.96
N THR A 204 -13.03 -7.54 9.73
CA THR A 204 -12.62 -8.86 9.24
C THR A 204 -12.97 -9.11 7.78
N ASN A 205 -13.50 -8.13 7.06
CA ASN A 205 -13.82 -8.27 5.64
C ASN A 205 -12.55 -8.39 4.76
N GLU A 206 -12.75 -8.74 3.49
CA GLU A 206 -11.67 -8.96 2.51
C GLU A 206 -10.78 -7.72 2.27
N TYR A 207 -11.36 -6.51 2.36
CA TYR A 207 -10.62 -5.26 2.22
C TYR A 207 -9.58 -5.08 3.33
N TYR A 208 -9.94 -5.36 4.58
CA TYR A 208 -8.99 -5.26 5.70
C TYR A 208 -7.98 -6.39 5.71
N GLN A 209 -8.39 -7.59 5.30
CA GLN A 209 -7.49 -8.74 5.19
C GLN A 209 -6.40 -8.51 4.14
N SER A 210 -6.78 -8.14 2.91
CA SER A 210 -5.83 -7.93 1.81
C SER A 210 -4.80 -6.84 2.12
N ARG A 211 -5.21 -5.74 2.77
CA ARG A 211 -4.30 -4.66 3.20
C ARG A 211 -3.48 -4.98 4.45
N SER A 212 -3.78 -6.08 5.13
CA SER A 212 -2.98 -6.57 6.26
C SER A 212 -2.00 -7.67 5.85
N ASP A 213 -2.15 -8.25 4.65
CA ASP A 213 -1.26 -9.29 4.11
C ASP A 213 0.05 -8.71 3.58
N PHE A 214 0.88 -8.26 4.52
CA PHE A 214 2.20 -7.70 4.26
C PHE A 214 3.16 -8.73 3.66
N ALA A 215 3.11 -9.99 4.12
CA ALA A 215 3.95 -11.07 3.61
C ALA A 215 3.61 -11.41 2.16
N GLY A 216 2.32 -11.55 1.83
CA GLY A 216 1.87 -11.76 0.44
C GLY A 216 2.25 -10.60 -0.47
N GLY A 217 2.06 -9.36 -0.01
CA GLY A 217 2.50 -8.16 -0.74
C GLY A 217 3.99 -8.18 -1.04
N LEU A 218 4.84 -8.39 -0.02
CA LEU A 218 6.28 -8.47 -0.20
C LEU A 218 6.72 -9.61 -1.11
N HIS A 219 6.05 -10.75 -1.06
CA HIS A 219 6.36 -11.88 -1.94
C HIS A 219 6.29 -11.45 -3.41
N ASN A 220 5.24 -10.73 -3.82
CA ASN A 220 5.11 -10.25 -5.20
C ASN A 220 6.28 -9.34 -5.62
N TYR A 221 6.71 -8.43 -4.75
CA TYR A 221 7.84 -7.54 -5.03
C TYR A 221 9.17 -8.29 -5.09
N LEU A 222 9.39 -9.28 -4.22
CA LEU A 222 10.61 -10.11 -4.23
C LEU A 222 10.75 -10.99 -5.48
N GLN A 223 9.65 -11.24 -6.22
CA GLN A 223 9.72 -11.93 -7.51
C GLN A 223 10.33 -11.06 -8.64
N LYS A 224 10.41 -9.74 -8.45
CA LYS A 224 10.87 -8.77 -9.46
C LYS A 224 12.09 -7.98 -9.01
N PHE A 225 12.17 -7.66 -7.72
CA PHE A 225 13.22 -6.81 -7.16
C PHE A 225 14.11 -7.63 -6.24
N PRO A 226 15.43 -7.46 -6.31
CA PRO A 226 16.34 -8.05 -5.34
C PRO A 226 16.06 -7.47 -3.95
N ARG A 227 16.39 -8.25 -2.92
CA ARG A 227 16.09 -7.93 -1.53
C ARG A 227 16.66 -6.57 -1.11
N GLU A 228 17.84 -6.24 -1.59
CA GLU A 228 18.59 -5.03 -1.26
C GLU A 228 17.92 -3.76 -1.79
N GLN A 229 16.95 -3.89 -2.71
CA GLN A 229 16.10 -2.80 -3.19
C GLN A 229 14.83 -2.63 -2.36
N ILE A 230 14.61 -3.43 -1.30
CA ILE A 230 13.42 -3.37 -0.46
C ILE A 230 13.82 -3.11 0.99
N PHE A 231 13.46 -1.94 1.50
CA PHE A 231 13.59 -1.56 2.91
C PHE A 231 12.29 -1.82 3.66
N VAL A 232 12.40 -2.51 4.80
CA VAL A 232 11.24 -2.84 5.65
C VAL A 232 11.47 -2.32 7.06
N ALA A 233 10.60 -1.43 7.52
CA ALA A 233 10.55 -0.93 8.88
C ALA A 233 9.40 -1.55 9.69
N ASP A 234 9.52 -1.54 11.02
CA ASP A 234 8.37 -1.75 11.91
C ASP A 234 7.81 -0.39 12.35
N PHE A 235 6.49 -0.26 12.42
CA PHE A 235 5.82 0.91 12.97
C PHE A 235 6.27 1.23 14.40
N LYS A 236 6.76 0.24 15.16
CA LYS A 236 7.39 0.50 16.47
C LYS A 236 8.61 1.40 16.38
N ASP A 237 9.37 1.34 15.29
CA ASP A 237 10.54 2.21 15.07
C ASP A 237 10.12 3.66 14.81
N VAL A 238 8.98 3.87 14.14
CA VAL A 238 8.37 5.21 13.96
C VAL A 238 8.05 5.88 15.29
N VAL A 239 7.76 5.09 16.33
CA VAL A 239 7.42 5.60 17.66
C VAL A 239 8.63 5.65 18.58
N GLY A 240 9.44 4.60 18.58
CA GLY A 240 10.49 4.39 19.57
C GLY A 240 11.87 4.93 19.18
N ARG A 241 12.15 5.08 17.88
CA ARG A 241 13.46 5.51 17.36
C ARG A 241 13.34 6.30 16.03
N PRO A 242 12.51 7.36 15.97
CA PRO A 242 12.12 7.98 14.71
C PRO A 242 13.29 8.62 13.96
N GLN A 243 14.28 9.22 14.65
CA GLN A 243 15.45 9.80 13.99
C GLN A 243 16.37 8.71 13.42
N GLU A 244 16.62 7.64 14.18
CA GLU A 244 17.43 6.52 13.72
C GLU A 244 16.77 5.84 12.52
N LEU A 245 15.45 5.64 12.56
CA LEU A 245 14.71 5.11 11.42
C LEU A 245 14.87 5.99 10.17
N MET A 246 14.80 7.32 10.31
CA MET A 246 15.01 8.21 9.16
C MET A 246 16.46 8.17 8.65
N ASN A 247 17.45 8.04 9.53
CA ASN A 247 18.84 7.84 9.12
C ASN A 247 19.00 6.55 8.31
N ASP A 248 18.36 5.45 8.75
CA ASP A 248 18.35 4.18 8.01
C ASP A 248 17.73 4.35 6.61
N VAL A 249 16.63 5.10 6.51
CA VAL A 249 15.95 5.41 5.24
C VAL A 249 16.82 6.29 4.34
N PHE A 250 17.48 7.32 4.88
CA PHE A 250 18.37 8.19 4.11
C PHE A 250 19.56 7.41 3.56
N HIS A 251 20.18 6.58 4.40
CA HIS A 251 21.24 5.67 3.97
C HIS A 251 20.76 4.73 2.86
N PHE A 252 19.59 4.10 3.05
CA PHE A 252 18.99 3.23 2.06
C PHE A 252 18.73 3.96 0.73
N LEU A 253 18.25 5.20 0.76
CA LEU A 253 18.03 6.03 -0.43
C LEU A 253 19.34 6.53 -1.06
N GLY A 254 20.44 6.57 -0.30
CA GLY A 254 21.74 7.06 -0.74
C GLY A 254 21.86 8.58 -0.66
N VAL A 255 21.13 9.21 0.27
CA VAL A 255 21.19 10.66 0.52
C VAL A 255 21.87 10.95 1.88
N PRO A 256 22.44 12.16 2.07
CA PRO A 256 23.03 12.53 3.36
C PRO A 256 22.02 12.44 4.51
N ASN A 257 22.50 12.21 5.73
CA ASN A 257 21.61 12.28 6.89
C ASN A 257 21.17 13.74 7.14
N LEU A 258 19.91 13.90 7.54
CA LEU A 258 19.35 15.16 8.00
C LEU A 258 18.89 15.00 9.45
N THR A 259 19.36 15.88 10.33
CA THR A 259 18.82 15.99 11.69
C THR A 259 17.45 16.65 11.63
N ILE A 260 16.42 15.93 12.04
CA ILE A 260 15.05 16.41 12.06
C ILE A 260 14.76 16.93 13.47
N GLN A 261 14.15 18.11 13.56
CA GLN A 261 13.75 18.69 14.86
C GLN A 261 12.83 17.71 15.61
N GLU A 262 13.09 17.50 16.90
CA GLU A 262 12.41 16.46 17.71
C GLU A 262 10.88 16.58 17.67
N GLU A 263 10.37 17.80 17.70
CA GLU A 263 8.95 18.12 17.61
C GLU A 263 8.33 17.64 16.28
N LYS A 264 9.10 17.64 15.19
CA LYS A 264 8.70 17.13 13.86
C LYS A 264 8.69 15.60 13.79
N LEU A 265 9.53 14.94 14.58
CA LEU A 265 9.66 13.48 14.59
C LEU A 265 8.42 12.78 15.16
N SER A 266 7.62 13.48 15.98
CA SER A 266 6.40 12.93 16.55
C SER A 266 5.47 12.39 15.47
N LYS A 267 5.00 11.15 15.60
CA LYS A 267 3.93 10.60 14.73
C LYS A 267 2.65 11.44 14.71
N ASN A 268 2.48 12.34 15.69
CA ASN A 268 1.34 13.22 15.82
C ASN A 268 1.62 14.66 15.31
N TYR A 269 2.80 14.97 14.78
CA TYR A 269 3.25 16.33 14.45
C TYR A 269 2.28 17.15 13.57
N GLN A 270 1.39 16.51 12.82
CA GLN A 270 0.35 17.18 12.02
C GLN A 270 -1.09 16.77 12.36
N ILE A 271 -1.29 16.09 13.48
CA ILE A 271 -2.62 16.02 14.11
C ILE A 271 -3.02 17.42 14.63
N THR A 272 -2.04 18.29 14.88
CA THR A 272 -2.17 19.44 15.77
C THR A 272 -2.46 20.80 15.14
N THR A 273 -2.40 21.00 13.81
CA THR A 273 -2.55 22.35 13.23
C THR A 273 -3.86 22.63 12.49
N ASP A 274 -4.59 21.63 12.00
CA ASP A 274 -5.93 21.85 11.39
C ASP A 274 -6.88 20.63 11.54
N ARG A 275 -6.36 19.48 12.00
CA ARG A 275 -7.11 18.22 12.16
C ARG A 275 -7.56 17.93 13.58
N LYS A 276 -7.24 18.79 14.57
CA LYS A 276 -7.54 18.53 15.98
C LYS A 276 -9.05 18.40 16.22
N ALA A 277 -9.84 19.32 15.68
CA ALA A 277 -11.31 19.29 15.73
C ALA A 277 -11.91 18.07 15.03
N VAL A 278 -11.30 17.59 13.93
CA VAL A 278 -11.80 16.44 13.16
C VAL A 278 -11.37 15.09 13.76
N LEU A 279 -10.21 15.03 14.41
CA LEU A 279 -9.70 13.82 15.07
C LEU A 279 -10.28 13.64 16.48
N GLU A 280 -10.60 14.71 17.20
CA GLU A 280 -11.38 14.63 18.44
C GLU A 280 -12.76 14.00 18.18
N ASN A 281 -13.44 14.36 17.09
CA ASN A 281 -14.81 13.89 16.83
C ASN A 281 -14.94 12.38 16.58
N VAL A 282 -13.89 11.66 16.14
CA VAL A 282 -13.99 10.21 15.85
C VAL A 282 -13.21 9.36 16.84
N ARG A 283 -12.07 9.85 17.34
CA ARG A 283 -11.31 9.14 18.38
C ARG A 283 -12.06 9.16 19.72
N ASN A 284 -12.91 10.18 19.95
CA ASN A 284 -13.86 10.23 21.05
C ASN A 284 -15.22 9.58 20.72
N ALA A 285 -15.47 9.12 19.48
CA ALA A 285 -16.72 8.45 19.08
C ALA A 285 -16.66 6.92 19.18
N ALA A 286 -15.48 6.31 19.08
CA ALA A 286 -15.35 4.89 19.43
C ALA A 286 -15.43 4.74 20.95
N PRO A 287 -16.36 3.94 21.49
CA PRO A 287 -16.48 3.73 22.93
C PRO A 287 -15.14 3.30 23.53
N GLU A 288 -14.79 3.88 24.69
CA GLU A 288 -13.57 3.53 25.41
C GLU A 288 -13.53 2.02 25.67
N GLY A 289 -12.37 1.41 25.42
CA GLY A 289 -12.16 -0.03 25.60
C GLY A 289 -12.83 -0.94 24.54
N LEU A 290 -13.60 -0.42 23.56
CA LEU A 290 -14.22 -1.25 22.51
C LEU A 290 -13.17 -2.09 21.76
N LYS A 291 -12.05 -1.47 21.39
CA LYS A 291 -10.94 -2.18 20.74
C LYS A 291 -10.40 -3.30 21.62
N ASP A 292 -10.26 -3.07 22.92
CA ASP A 292 -9.71 -4.05 23.86
C ASP A 292 -10.66 -5.24 24.05
N LYS A 293 -11.97 -4.99 24.07
CA LYS A 293 -13.00 -6.05 24.06
C LYS A 293 -12.93 -6.91 22.79
N LEU A 294 -12.72 -6.29 21.63
CA LEU A 294 -12.62 -6.99 20.35
C LEU A 294 -11.26 -7.65 20.12
N ALA A 295 -10.21 -7.20 20.80
CA ALA A 295 -8.84 -7.63 20.56
C ALA A 295 -8.63 -9.15 20.64
N PRO A 296 -9.21 -9.93 21.58
CA PRO A 296 -9.08 -11.38 21.59
C PRO A 296 -9.62 -12.04 20.31
N ARG A 297 -10.82 -11.63 19.86
CA ARG A 297 -11.45 -12.14 18.64
C ARG A 297 -10.65 -11.77 17.39
N LEU A 298 -10.22 -10.51 17.30
CA LEU A 298 -9.43 -10.02 16.17
C LEU A 298 -8.06 -10.71 16.10
N LYS A 299 -7.38 -10.88 17.24
CA LYS A 299 -6.10 -11.61 17.31
C LYS A 299 -6.27 -13.06 16.88
N ALA A 300 -7.36 -13.72 17.29
CA ALA A 300 -7.65 -15.08 16.86
C ALA A 300 -7.88 -15.16 15.34
N PHE A 301 -8.64 -14.22 14.78
CA PHE A 301 -8.90 -14.13 13.34
C PHE A 301 -7.62 -13.90 12.52
N TYR A 302 -6.81 -12.91 12.91
CA TYR A 302 -5.58 -12.55 12.18
C TYR A 302 -4.40 -13.48 12.47
N LYS A 303 -4.48 -14.40 13.44
CA LYS A 303 -3.38 -15.26 13.89
C LYS A 303 -2.60 -15.95 12.74
N PRO A 304 -3.24 -16.53 11.70
CA PRO A 304 -2.50 -17.15 10.60
C PRO A 304 -1.64 -16.13 9.84
N MET A 305 -2.19 -14.94 9.58
CA MET A 305 -1.52 -13.86 8.86
C MET A 305 -0.38 -13.25 9.69
N VAL A 306 -0.61 -13.04 10.99
CA VAL A 306 0.40 -12.52 11.94
C VAL A 306 1.67 -13.37 11.91
N LYS A 307 1.54 -14.70 11.82
CA LYS A 307 2.68 -15.61 11.76
C LYS A 307 3.53 -15.35 10.50
N ALA A 308 2.90 -15.27 9.34
CA ALA A 308 3.58 -15.02 8.06
C ALA A 308 4.22 -13.62 8.03
N ASN A 309 3.47 -12.60 8.43
CA ASN A 309 3.95 -11.21 8.48
C ASN A 309 5.13 -11.02 9.42
N LYS A 310 5.08 -11.62 10.62
CA LYS A 310 6.22 -11.57 11.56
C LYS A 310 7.46 -12.26 11.01
N ALA A 311 7.30 -13.40 10.34
CA ALA A 311 8.43 -14.09 9.72
C ALA A 311 9.04 -13.26 8.57
N ALA A 312 8.20 -12.66 7.72
CA ALA A 312 8.65 -11.75 6.68
C ALA A 312 9.41 -10.54 7.27
N LEU A 313 8.83 -9.85 8.26
CA LEU A 313 9.45 -8.71 8.93
C LEU A 313 10.78 -9.10 9.58
N LYS A 314 10.80 -10.21 10.32
CA LYS A 314 12.02 -10.73 10.97
C LYS A 314 13.11 -10.99 9.94
N SER A 315 12.77 -11.60 8.81
CA SER A 315 13.76 -11.88 7.77
C SER A 315 14.48 -10.59 7.37
N PHE A 316 13.76 -9.49 7.10
CA PHE A 316 14.33 -8.23 6.60
C PHE A 316 15.15 -7.48 7.65
N ARG A 317 14.88 -7.72 8.94
CA ARG A 317 15.57 -7.02 10.02
C ARG A 317 16.82 -7.73 10.55
N GLU A 318 16.98 -9.01 10.22
CA GLU A 318 18.13 -9.83 10.65
C GLU A 318 19.14 -10.10 9.53
N SER A 319 18.91 -9.53 8.34
CA SER A 319 19.85 -9.57 7.19
C SER A 319 20.78 -8.38 7.22
#